data_AF-A0A011MMJ4-F1
#
_entry.id   AF-A0A011MMJ4-F1
#
_cell.length_a   1.000
_cell.length_b   1.000
_cell.length_c   1.000
_cell.angle_alpha   90.00
_cell.angle_beta   90.00
_cell.angle_gamma   90.00
#
_symmetry.space_group_name_H-M   'P 1'
#
loop_
_entity.id
_entity.type
_entity.pdbx_description
1 polymer ?
#
loop_
_entity_poly.entity_id
_entity_poly.type
_entity_poly.pdbx_seq_one_letter_code
_entity_poly.pdbx_strand_id
1 'polypeptide(L)'
;MALVEIDVLVAQALGLTLDELLLIYRVQFPVMQGYERDTWYDLAGRIVFTNSKGLVGVGLPRKGNRSTADVTFTTPDGPRKTGKFGWDDLHAMQEAGTLPAGSTVTTTVIDDTQPGGPQARTRAYTAPFALASREADYRIAWAFFEQDQPA
;
A
#
# COMPACT_ATOMS: atom_id res chain seq x y z
N MET A 1 9.62 8.24 3.14
CA MET A 1 9.78 8.41 1.68
C MET A 1 11.23 8.71 1.25
N ALA A 2 12.23 8.70 2.14
CA ALA A 2 13.60 9.12 1.81
C ALA A 2 14.37 8.25 0.79
N LEU A 3 14.07 6.95 0.65
CA LEU A 3 14.87 6.07 -0.22
C LEU A 3 14.66 6.35 -1.71
N VAL A 4 13.43 6.69 -2.13
CA VAL A 4 13.12 7.02 -3.53
C VAL A 4 13.84 8.30 -3.97
N GLU A 5 13.85 9.30 -3.10
CA GLU A 5 14.46 10.60 -3.35
C GLU A 5 15.98 10.47 -3.53
N ILE A 6 16.63 9.61 -2.74
CA ILE A 6 18.07 9.33 -2.87
C ILE A 6 18.38 8.71 -4.23
N ASP A 7 17.60 7.71 -4.67
CA ASP A 7 17.83 7.07 -5.97
C ASP A 7 17.77 8.10 -7.12
N VAL A 8 16.80 9.03 -7.06
CA VAL A 8 16.64 10.10 -8.05
C VAL A 8 17.82 11.08 -8.01
N LEU A 9 18.19 11.57 -6.83
CA LEU A 9 19.31 12.50 -6.68
C LEU A 9 20.63 11.89 -7.15
N VAL A 10 20.86 10.61 -6.85
CA VAL A 10 22.05 9.88 -7.31
C VAL A 10 22.02 9.69 -8.82
N ALA A 11 20.86 9.34 -9.39
CA ALA A 11 20.72 9.21 -10.84
C ALA A 11 21.02 10.53 -11.57
N GLN A 12 20.47 11.65 -11.08
CA GLN A 12 20.76 12.98 -11.61
C GLN A 12 22.25 13.36 -11.46
N ALA A 13 22.86 13.10 -10.31
CA ALA A 13 24.28 13.36 -10.06
C ALA A 13 25.22 12.53 -10.96
N LEU A 14 24.78 11.34 -11.36
CA LEU A 14 25.50 10.47 -12.31
C LEU A 14 25.19 10.78 -13.77
N GLY A 15 24.32 11.76 -14.06
CA GLY A 15 23.92 12.13 -15.42
C GLY A 15 23.03 11.10 -16.11
N LEU A 16 22.36 10.23 -15.34
CA LEU A 16 21.34 9.31 -15.88
C LEU A 16 20.07 10.09 -16.23
N THR A 17 19.34 9.57 -17.20
CA THR A 17 17.97 9.99 -17.49
C THR A 17 16.97 9.27 -16.57
N LEU A 18 15.77 9.83 -16.43
CA LEU A 18 14.66 9.17 -15.74
C LEU A 18 14.36 7.78 -16.32
N ASP A 19 14.42 7.63 -17.65
CA ASP A 19 14.18 6.34 -18.30
C ASP A 19 15.24 5.29 -17.97
N GLU A 20 16.51 5.71 -17.81
CA GLU A 20 17.59 4.81 -17.37
C GLU A 20 17.43 4.40 -15.90
N LEU A 21 17.03 5.32 -15.02
CA LEU A 21 16.70 4.98 -13.62
C LEU A 21 15.54 3.97 -13.56
N LEU A 22 14.47 4.21 -14.32
CA LEU A 22 13.35 3.28 -14.42
C LEU A 22 13.78 1.92 -14.99
N LEU A 23 14.66 1.90 -15.97
CA LEU A 23 15.21 0.67 -16.56
C LEU A 23 16.03 -0.12 -15.53
N ILE A 24 16.91 0.55 -14.77
CA ILE A 24 17.68 -0.08 -13.70
C ILE A 24 16.73 -0.72 -12.69
N TYR A 25 15.69 0.00 -12.26
CA TYR A 25 14.72 -0.53 -11.31
C TYR A 25 14.01 -1.79 -11.84
N ARG A 26 13.52 -1.74 -13.08
CA ARG A 26 12.82 -2.87 -13.73
C ARG A 26 13.72 -4.11 -13.86
N VAL A 27 14.99 -3.93 -14.18
CA VAL A 27 15.93 -5.03 -14.42
C VAL A 27 16.49 -5.61 -13.12
N GLN A 28 16.86 -4.76 -12.16
CA GLN A 28 17.54 -5.19 -10.93
C GLN A 28 16.56 -5.68 -9.85
N PHE A 29 15.32 -5.19 -9.84
CA PHE A 29 14.35 -5.50 -8.79
C PHE A 29 13.03 -6.13 -9.29
N PRO A 30 13.05 -7.13 -10.21
CA PRO A 30 11.84 -7.68 -10.81
C PRO A 30 10.91 -8.33 -9.78
N VAL A 31 11.47 -8.94 -8.73
CA VAL A 31 10.70 -9.56 -7.64
C VAL A 31 9.99 -8.50 -6.81
N MET A 32 10.68 -7.42 -6.45
CA MET A 32 10.10 -6.32 -5.68
C MET A 32 8.99 -5.64 -6.46
N GLN A 33 9.21 -5.40 -7.77
CA GLN A 33 8.20 -4.85 -8.66
C GLN A 33 6.94 -5.73 -8.68
N GLY A 34 7.11 -7.06 -8.73
CA GLY A 34 5.99 -8.00 -8.65
C GLY A 34 5.17 -7.84 -7.36
N TYR A 35 5.82 -7.53 -6.24
CA TYR A 35 5.15 -7.29 -4.97
C TYR A 35 4.49 -5.92 -4.87
N GLU A 36 5.18 -4.87 -5.31
CA GLU A 36 4.66 -3.50 -5.24
C GLU A 36 3.41 -3.32 -6.11
N ARG A 37 3.34 -4.00 -7.27
CA ARG A 37 2.18 -3.99 -8.19
C ARG A 37 0.84 -4.40 -7.58
N ASP A 38 0.84 -5.00 -6.39
CA ASP A 38 -0.39 -5.36 -5.69
C ASP A 38 -0.21 -5.32 -4.18
N THR A 39 0.52 -4.30 -3.73
CA THR A 39 0.60 -3.92 -2.33
C THR A 39 -0.05 -2.56 -2.15
N TRP A 40 -1.03 -2.49 -1.26
CA TRP A 40 -1.87 -1.32 -1.07
C TRP A 40 -1.74 -0.81 0.36
N TYR A 41 -1.66 0.51 0.47
CA TYR A 41 -1.43 1.21 1.72
C TYR A 41 -2.57 2.17 2.01
N ASP A 42 -2.84 2.41 3.29
CA ASP A 42 -3.53 3.64 3.67
C ASP A 42 -2.54 4.82 3.72
N LEU A 43 -3.09 6.02 3.88
CA LEU A 43 -2.28 7.25 3.94
C LEU A 43 -1.34 7.33 5.15
N ALA A 44 -1.54 6.46 6.16
CA ALA A 44 -0.61 6.34 7.29
C ALA A 44 0.55 5.37 6.99
N GLY A 45 0.61 4.80 5.79
CA GLY A 45 1.65 3.86 5.37
C GLY A 45 1.45 2.43 5.90
N ARG A 46 0.25 2.07 6.36
CA ARG A 46 -0.06 0.70 6.78
C ARG A 46 -0.50 -0.13 5.58
N ILE A 47 0.05 -1.33 5.46
CA ILE A 47 -0.35 -2.29 4.42
C ILE A 47 -1.78 -2.75 4.71
N VAL A 48 -2.69 -2.42 3.82
CA VAL A 48 -4.09 -2.89 3.83
C VAL A 48 -4.20 -4.23 3.10
N PHE A 49 -3.36 -4.45 2.09
CA PHE A 49 -3.25 -5.70 1.36
C PHE A 49 -1.86 -5.84 0.72
N THR A 50 -1.34 -7.06 0.61
CA THR A 50 -0.12 -7.34 -0.17
C THR A 50 -0.19 -8.73 -0.80
N ASN A 51 0.34 -8.85 -2.02
CA ASN A 51 0.59 -10.14 -2.67
C ASN A 51 1.97 -10.75 -2.30
N SER A 52 2.78 -10.06 -1.49
CA SER A 52 4.14 -10.49 -1.11
C SER A 52 4.12 -11.80 -0.35
N LYS A 53 4.95 -12.75 -0.80
CA LYS A 53 5.13 -14.04 -0.13
C LYS A 53 5.92 -13.93 1.18
N GLY A 54 6.67 -12.85 1.36
CA GLY A 54 7.39 -12.58 2.61
C GLY A 54 6.53 -11.93 3.70
N LEU A 55 5.32 -11.49 3.37
CA LEU A 55 4.41 -10.76 4.27
C LEU A 55 3.05 -11.45 4.40
N VAL A 56 3.02 -12.78 4.34
CA VAL A 56 1.79 -13.56 4.51
C VAL A 56 1.15 -13.24 5.87
N GLY A 57 -0.13 -12.89 5.85
CA GLY A 57 -0.89 -12.50 7.05
C GLY A 57 -0.83 -11.01 7.38
N VAL A 58 -0.06 -10.21 6.64
CA VAL A 58 -0.09 -8.75 6.76
C VAL A 58 -1.25 -8.20 5.91
N GLY A 59 -2.04 -7.32 6.51
CA GLY A 59 -3.22 -6.74 5.87
C GLY A 59 -4.41 -7.70 5.82
N LEU A 60 -5.34 -7.41 4.91
CA LEU A 60 -6.51 -8.22 4.64
C LEU A 60 -6.16 -9.38 3.70
N PRO A 61 -6.90 -10.49 3.76
CA PRO A 61 -6.81 -11.51 2.71
C PRO A 61 -7.35 -10.94 1.40
N ARG A 62 -6.89 -11.50 0.26
CA ARG A 62 -7.42 -11.15 -1.07
C ARG A 62 -8.95 -11.25 -1.10
N LYS A 63 -9.48 -12.40 -0.69
CA LYS A 63 -10.92 -12.69 -0.60
C LYS A 63 -11.29 -13.10 0.82
N GLY A 64 -12.42 -12.61 1.30
CA GLY A 64 -13.00 -13.10 2.54
C GLY A 64 -13.57 -14.51 2.39
N ASN A 65 -13.63 -15.24 3.49
CA ASN A 65 -14.27 -16.56 3.55
C ASN A 65 -14.88 -16.79 4.94
N ARG A 66 -15.40 -18.00 5.21
CA ARG A 66 -16.04 -18.30 6.50
C ARG A 66 -15.09 -18.22 7.71
N SER A 67 -13.80 -18.50 7.52
CA SER A 67 -12.78 -18.48 8.57
C SER A 67 -12.03 -17.14 8.69
N THR A 68 -12.22 -16.20 7.76
CA THR A 68 -11.60 -14.87 7.90
C THR A 68 -12.25 -14.08 9.03
N ALA A 69 -11.49 -13.24 9.71
CA ALA A 69 -12.02 -12.32 10.71
C ALA A 69 -13.07 -11.39 10.08
N ASP A 70 -14.03 -10.94 10.89
CA ASP A 70 -15.01 -9.97 10.42
C ASP A 70 -14.31 -8.64 10.13
N VAL A 71 -14.62 -8.09 8.96
CA VAL A 71 -14.21 -6.76 8.56
C VAL A 71 -15.42 -5.86 8.72
N THR A 72 -15.23 -4.76 9.45
CA THR A 72 -16.24 -3.71 9.60
C THR A 72 -15.73 -2.45 8.95
N PHE A 73 -16.48 -1.89 8.01
CA PHE A 73 -16.21 -0.56 7.49
C PHE A 73 -17.30 0.43 7.85
N THR A 74 -16.91 1.69 8.04
CA THR A 74 -17.80 2.82 8.32
C THR A 74 -17.45 3.95 7.37
N THR A 75 -18.42 4.42 6.60
CA THR A 75 -18.25 5.59 5.74
C THR A 75 -18.58 6.87 6.52
N PRO A 76 -18.04 8.04 6.15
CA PRO A 76 -18.26 9.30 6.90
C PRO A 76 -19.74 9.65 7.07
N ASP A 77 -20.53 9.49 6.00
CA ASP A 77 -21.94 9.89 5.95
C ASP A 77 -22.90 8.69 5.84
N GLY A 78 -22.43 7.47 6.03
CA GLY A 78 -23.20 6.28 5.71
C GLY A 78 -23.13 5.16 6.74
N PRO A 79 -23.78 4.03 6.43
CA PRO A 79 -23.97 2.96 7.40
C PRO A 79 -22.67 2.20 7.66
N ARG A 80 -22.50 1.81 8.92
CA ARG A 80 -21.53 0.79 9.32
C ARG A 80 -21.98 -0.56 8.77
N LYS A 81 -21.09 -1.27 8.07
CA LYS A 81 -21.33 -2.63 7.56
C LYS A 81 -20.25 -3.58 8.06
N THR A 82 -20.68 -4.78 8.46
CA THR A 82 -19.80 -5.85 8.94
C THR A 82 -20.03 -7.10 8.11
N GLY A 83 -18.95 -7.79 7.73
CA GLY A 83 -19.02 -9.01 6.95
C GLY A 83 -17.66 -9.65 6.73
N LYS A 84 -17.64 -10.72 5.95
CA LYS A 84 -16.42 -11.42 5.52
C LYS A 84 -15.85 -10.75 4.27
N PHE A 85 -15.45 -9.49 4.36
CA PHE A 85 -14.86 -8.77 3.24
C PHE A 85 -13.37 -9.10 3.09
N GLY A 86 -12.92 -9.30 1.85
CA GLY A 86 -11.51 -9.30 1.49
C GLY A 86 -11.08 -7.97 0.90
N TRP A 87 -9.81 -7.89 0.50
CA TRP A 87 -9.27 -6.76 -0.24
C TRP A 87 -10.03 -6.50 -1.55
N ASP A 88 -10.36 -7.54 -2.31
CA ASP A 88 -11.07 -7.39 -3.60
C ASP A 88 -12.41 -6.65 -3.44
N ASP A 89 -13.13 -6.93 -2.35
CA ASP A 89 -14.41 -6.28 -2.04
C ASP A 89 -14.21 -4.78 -1.74
N LEU A 90 -13.25 -4.45 -0.87
CA LEU A 90 -12.99 -3.07 -0.47
C LEU A 90 -12.40 -2.24 -1.60
N HIS A 91 -11.53 -2.83 -2.41
CA HIS A 91 -10.98 -2.19 -3.60
C HIS A 91 -12.09 -1.88 -4.61
N ALA A 92 -12.96 -2.85 -4.90
CA ALA A 92 -14.12 -2.60 -5.77
C ALA A 92 -15.05 -1.52 -5.21
N MET A 93 -15.25 -1.48 -3.89
CA MET A 93 -16.05 -0.43 -3.25
C MET A 93 -15.41 0.95 -3.36
N GLN A 94 -14.08 1.05 -3.25
CA GLN A 94 -13.32 2.29 -3.43
C GLN A 94 -13.43 2.78 -4.88
N GLU A 95 -13.19 1.90 -5.86
CA GLU A 95 -13.31 2.24 -7.29
C GLU A 95 -14.74 2.66 -7.66
N ALA A 96 -15.75 2.04 -7.04
CA ALA A 96 -17.15 2.41 -7.20
C ALA A 96 -17.57 3.68 -6.41
N GLY A 97 -16.67 4.28 -5.61
CA GLY A 97 -16.96 5.45 -4.78
C GLY A 97 -17.86 5.18 -3.56
N THR A 98 -18.17 3.91 -3.28
CA THR A 98 -19.00 3.49 -2.14
C THR A 98 -18.20 3.34 -0.84
N LEU A 99 -16.87 3.42 -0.92
CA LEU A 99 -15.93 3.57 0.20
C LEU A 99 -15.15 4.89 0.03
N PRO A 100 -15.77 6.05 0.31
CA PRO A 100 -15.15 7.35 0.09
C PRO A 100 -13.98 7.62 1.05
N ALA A 101 -13.18 8.65 0.74
CA ALA A 101 -12.11 9.12 1.61
C ALA A 101 -12.62 9.41 3.04
N GLY A 102 -11.81 9.07 4.04
CA GLY A 102 -12.20 9.15 5.45
C GLY A 102 -12.96 7.92 5.97
N SER A 103 -13.38 6.99 5.10
CA SER A 103 -13.95 5.72 5.55
C SER A 103 -12.93 4.94 6.37
N THR A 104 -13.40 4.31 7.45
CA THR A 104 -12.56 3.47 8.32
C THR A 104 -12.87 2.00 8.09
N VAL A 105 -11.84 1.17 8.01
CA VAL A 105 -11.94 -0.29 7.86
C VAL A 105 -11.24 -0.92 9.06
N THR A 106 -11.97 -1.73 9.81
CA THR A 106 -11.48 -2.38 11.03
C THR A 106 -11.58 -3.90 10.92
N THR A 107 -10.57 -4.59 11.42
CA THR A 107 -10.53 -6.06 11.47
C THR A 107 -9.68 -6.53 12.65
N THR A 108 -9.84 -7.79 13.05
CA THR A 108 -8.99 -8.42 14.05
C THR A 108 -7.90 -9.23 13.37
N VAL A 109 -6.65 -8.98 13.74
CA VAL A 109 -5.47 -9.71 13.27
C VAL A 109 -4.84 -10.45 14.45
N ILE A 110 -4.37 -11.66 14.22
CA ILE A 110 -3.59 -12.39 15.22
C ILE A 110 -2.13 -11.94 15.11
N ASP A 111 -1.61 -11.40 16.20
CA ASP A 111 -0.24 -10.95 16.36
C ASP A 111 0.51 -11.98 17.24
N ASP A 112 1.31 -12.83 16.60
CA ASP A 112 2.16 -13.84 17.27
C ASP A 112 3.64 -13.42 17.28
N THR A 113 3.91 -12.12 17.12
CA THR A 113 5.29 -11.60 17.06
C THR A 113 5.84 -11.22 18.44
N GLN A 114 5.01 -11.28 19.49
CA GLN A 114 5.38 -10.87 20.85
C GLN A 114 5.58 -12.07 21.78
N PRO A 115 6.51 -11.97 22.76
CA PRO A 115 6.60 -12.94 23.84
C PRO A 115 5.26 -13.04 24.58
N GLY A 116 4.72 -14.25 24.73
CA GLY A 116 3.39 -14.49 25.32
C GLY A 116 2.39 -15.22 24.41
N GLY A 117 2.78 -15.50 23.17
CA GLY A 117 1.98 -16.26 22.20
C GLY A 117 0.98 -15.40 21.42
N PRO A 118 0.12 -16.04 20.60
CA PRO A 118 -0.75 -15.32 19.67
C PRO A 118 -1.78 -14.44 20.39
N GLN A 119 -1.81 -13.14 20.08
CA GLN A 119 -2.78 -12.20 20.62
C GLN A 119 -3.67 -11.61 19.53
N ALA A 120 -4.99 -11.58 19.76
CA ALA A 120 -5.91 -10.88 18.88
C ALA A 120 -5.79 -9.37 19.06
N ARG A 121 -5.55 -8.64 17.96
CA ARG A 121 -5.44 -7.18 17.94
C ARG A 121 -6.33 -6.58 16.87
N THR A 122 -7.01 -5.50 17.23
CA THR A 122 -7.75 -4.71 16.24
C THR A 122 -6.77 -3.90 15.40
N ARG A 123 -6.95 -3.93 14.08
CA ARG A 123 -6.31 -3.05 13.10
C ARG A 123 -7.37 -2.17 12.49
N ALA A 124 -7.01 -0.92 12.25
CA ALA A 124 -7.86 0.08 11.60
C ALA A 124 -7.09 0.73 10.45
N TYR A 125 -7.72 0.83 9.29
CA TYR A 125 -7.20 1.49 8.09
C TYR A 125 -8.14 2.61 7.69
N THR A 126 -7.63 3.65 7.04
CA THR A 126 -8.43 4.80 6.59
C THR A 126 -8.30 4.95 5.09
N ALA A 127 -9.43 4.95 4.38
CA ALA A 127 -9.49 5.19 2.94
C ALA A 127 -9.15 6.68 2.63
N PRO A 128 -8.60 7.00 1.45
CA PRO A 128 -8.35 6.10 0.33
C PRO A 128 -7.12 5.21 0.53
N PHE A 129 -7.11 4.10 -0.19
CA PHE A 129 -6.00 3.17 -0.27
C PHE A 129 -5.24 3.39 -1.58
N ALA A 130 -3.93 3.55 -1.48
CA ALA A 130 -3.05 3.81 -2.60
C ALA A 130 -2.20 2.59 -2.94
N LEU A 131 -2.01 2.35 -4.23
CA LEU A 131 -1.13 1.30 -4.74
C LEU A 131 0.33 1.74 -4.59
N ALA A 132 1.20 0.82 -4.16
CA ALA A 132 2.64 1.04 -4.18
C ALA A 132 3.12 1.15 -5.63
N SER A 133 3.78 2.26 -6.00
CA SER A 133 4.31 2.42 -7.35
C SER A 133 5.62 3.20 -7.31
N ARG A 134 6.73 2.45 -7.19
CA ARG A 134 8.07 3.01 -7.19
C ARG A 134 8.33 3.90 -8.41
N GLU A 135 7.88 3.46 -9.58
CA GLU A 135 8.04 4.24 -10.81
C GLU A 135 7.24 5.55 -10.78
N ALA A 136 6.04 5.56 -10.17
CA ALA A 136 5.29 6.81 -10.01
C ALA A 136 6.01 7.73 -9.00
N ASP A 137 6.52 7.16 -7.91
CA ASP A 137 7.27 7.91 -6.90
C ASP A 137 8.55 8.52 -7.49
N TYR A 138 9.29 7.78 -8.34
CA TYR A 138 10.45 8.32 -9.06
C TYR A 138 10.06 9.49 -9.97
N ARG A 139 8.94 9.39 -10.71
CA ARG A 139 8.48 10.50 -11.58
C ARG A 139 8.16 11.75 -10.77
N ILE A 140 7.49 11.60 -9.63
CA ILE A 140 7.15 12.70 -8.73
C ILE A 140 8.42 13.36 -8.18
N ALA A 141 9.34 12.54 -7.64
CA ALA A 141 10.59 13.04 -7.09
C ALA A 141 11.49 13.69 -8.15
N TRP A 142 11.57 13.10 -9.35
CA TRP A 142 12.33 13.67 -10.48
C TRP A 142 11.83 15.06 -10.86
N ALA A 143 10.51 15.19 -11.06
CA ALA A 143 9.90 16.47 -11.41
C ALA A 143 10.10 17.53 -10.31
N PHE A 144 10.11 17.11 -9.04
CA PHE A 144 10.41 18.00 -7.92
C PHE A 144 11.85 18.52 -7.96
N PHE A 145 12.85 17.65 -8.13
CA PHE A 145 14.26 18.05 -8.13
C PHE A 145 14.70 18.80 -9.39
N GLU A 146 14.08 18.55 -10.54
CA GLU A 146 14.34 19.36 -11.76
C GLU A 146 13.89 20.82 -11.60
N GLN A 147 12.81 21.08 -10.85
CA GLN A 147 12.33 22.44 -10.62
C GLN A 147 13.23 23.24 -9.68
N ASP A 148 14.01 22.56 -8.83
CA ASP A 148 14.84 23.18 -7.79
C ASP A 148 16.31 23.33 -8.21
N GLN A 149 16.65 22.95 -9.46
CA GLN A 149 18.00 23.08 -9.99
C GLN A 149 18.22 24.52 -10.51
N PRO A 150 19.20 25.28 -9.98
CA PRO A 150 19.49 26.62 -10.47
C PRO A 150 20.00 26.55 -11.92
N ALA A 151 19.53 27.49 -12.75
CA ALA A 151 19.90 27.64 -14.16
C ALA A 151 21.41 27.84 -14.38
#